data_AF-A0A509LAZ9-F1
#
_entry.id   AF-A0A509LAZ9-F1
#
_cell.length_a   1.000
_cell.length_b   1.000
_cell.length_c   1.000
_cell.angle_alpha   90.00
_cell.angle_beta   90.00
_cell.angle_gamma   90.00
#
_symmetry.space_group_name_H-M   'P 1'
#
loop_
_entity.id
_entity.type
_entity.pdbx_description
1 polymer ?
#
loop_
_entity_poly.entity_id
_entity_poly.type
_entity_poly.pdbx_seq_one_letter_code
_entity_poly.pdbx_strand_id
1 'polypeptide(L)'
;MIKPLNVFVLKMEKAGLPSLVIDTFCHYYQQVAAGDTGLLSENDIRPVSPENIPDAAGLQAYSDAGHAAMKKTVAIVLNGGLGTSMGLTRAKSLIPVKEGKSFLEIKLKQAEHCGAQLAFMNSYNTHQDTVSAVSALSPALEPLYFIQNKFPKV
;
A
#
# COMPACT_ATOMS: atom_id res chain seq x y z
N MET A 1 -25.01 18.67 -8.81
CA MET A 1 -25.48 18.89 -7.43
C MET A 1 -24.84 17.81 -6.58
N ILE A 2 -23.92 18.18 -5.68
CA ILE A 2 -23.18 17.20 -4.86
C ILE A 2 -24.20 16.50 -3.94
N LYS A 3 -24.20 15.16 -3.93
CA LYS A 3 -25.09 14.39 -3.03
C LYS A 3 -24.78 14.73 -1.58
N PRO A 4 -25.79 14.84 -0.69
CA PRO A 4 -25.54 15.25 0.69
C PRO A 4 -24.67 14.21 1.43
N LEU A 5 -23.69 14.72 2.20
CA LEU A 5 -22.67 13.93 2.90
C LEU A 5 -23.26 12.79 3.75
N ASN A 6 -24.44 13.01 4.34
CA ASN A 6 -25.12 12.02 5.17
C ASN A 6 -25.38 10.68 4.45
N VAL A 7 -25.65 10.69 3.14
CA VAL A 7 -25.87 9.45 2.37
C VAL A 7 -24.60 8.60 2.30
N PHE A 8 -23.43 9.24 2.20
CA PHE A 8 -22.15 8.54 2.17
C PHE A 8 -21.76 8.02 3.55
N VAL A 9 -21.99 8.80 4.60
CA VAL A 9 -21.78 8.37 6.00
C VAL A 9 -22.60 7.12 6.31
N LEU A 10 -23.91 7.15 6.06
CA LEU A 10 -24.79 5.99 6.28
C LEU A 10 -24.35 4.75 5.48
N LYS A 11 -23.87 4.95 4.25
CA LYS A 11 -23.34 3.85 3.42
C LYS A 11 -22.06 3.25 3.99
N MET A 12 -21.18 4.07 4.56
CA MET A 12 -19.93 3.63 5.17
C MET A 12 -20.16 2.96 6.53
N GLU A 13 -21.06 3.48 7.36
CA GLU A 13 -21.51 2.86 8.61
C GLU A 13 -22.14 1.50 8.35
N LYS A 14 -23.04 1.39 7.36
CA LYS A 14 -23.63 0.11 6.95
C LYS A 14 -22.58 -0.89 6.44
N ALA A 15 -21.47 -0.39 5.89
CA ALA A 15 -20.34 -1.22 5.47
C ALA A 15 -19.38 -1.58 6.61
N GLY A 16 -19.67 -1.16 7.85
CA GLY A 16 -18.87 -1.45 9.04
C GLY A 16 -17.53 -0.71 9.10
N LEU A 17 -17.39 0.43 8.42
CA LEU A 17 -16.14 1.19 8.45
C LEU A 17 -15.96 1.88 9.81
N PRO A 18 -14.73 1.92 10.37
CA PRO A 18 -14.46 2.61 11.63
C PRO A 18 -14.77 4.11 11.56
N SER A 19 -15.15 4.72 12.68
CA SER A 19 -15.44 6.16 12.77
C SER A 19 -14.31 7.01 12.21
N LEU A 20 -13.05 6.73 12.59
CA LEU A 20 -11.88 7.44 12.07
C LEU A 20 -11.79 7.45 10.53
N VAL A 21 -12.20 6.36 9.88
CA VAL A 21 -12.22 6.23 8.41
C VAL A 21 -13.35 7.07 7.82
N ILE A 22 -14.51 7.09 8.48
CA ILE A 22 -15.67 7.92 8.09
C ILE A 22 -15.33 9.41 8.26
N ASP A 23 -14.70 9.79 9.38
CA ASP A 23 -14.30 11.16 9.67
C ASP A 23 -13.29 11.67 8.64
N THR A 24 -12.31 10.82 8.28
CA THR A 24 -11.34 11.12 7.22
C THR A 24 -12.04 11.36 5.87
N PHE A 25 -13.01 10.52 5.51
CA PHE A 25 -13.79 10.71 4.29
C PHE A 25 -14.60 12.03 4.32
N CYS A 26 -15.24 12.33 5.45
CA CYS A 26 -16.01 13.56 5.62
C CYS A 26 -15.14 14.80 5.45
N HIS A 27 -13.94 14.79 6.03
CA HIS A 27 -12.97 15.88 5.89
C HIS A 27 -12.61 16.15 4.43
N TYR A 28 -12.20 15.12 3.68
CA TYR A 28 -11.83 15.29 2.27
C TYR A 28 -13.03 15.59 1.37
N TYR A 29 -14.20 15.03 1.67
CA TYR A 29 -15.42 15.38 0.95
C TYR A 29 -15.75 16.87 1.11
N GLN A 30 -15.58 17.43 2.30
CA GLN A 30 -15.83 18.86 2.54
C GLN A 30 -14.86 19.75 1.74
N GLN A 31 -13.59 19.35 1.63
CA GLN A 31 -12.62 20.06 0.76
C GLN A 31 -13.08 20.06 -0.70
N VAL A 32 -13.46 18.90 -1.24
CA VAL A 32 -13.99 18.79 -2.62
C VAL A 32 -15.26 19.61 -2.79
N ALA A 33 -16.17 19.59 -1.81
CA ALA A 33 -17.39 20.38 -1.85
C ALA A 33 -17.15 21.90 -1.79
N ALA A 34 -16.05 22.31 -1.15
CA ALA A 34 -15.57 23.70 -1.13
C ALA A 34 -14.81 24.11 -2.41
N GLY A 35 -14.62 23.19 -3.37
CA GLY A 35 -13.96 23.44 -4.64
C GLY A 35 -12.47 23.12 -4.65
N ASP A 36 -11.94 22.46 -3.61
CA ASP A 36 -10.56 21.97 -3.63
C ASP A 36 -10.40 20.89 -4.70
N THR A 37 -9.31 20.99 -5.45
CA THR A 37 -8.98 20.10 -6.57
C THR A 37 -7.85 19.13 -6.24
N GLY A 38 -7.11 19.38 -5.15
CA GLY A 38 -5.88 18.65 -4.82
C GLY A 38 -4.73 18.88 -5.82
N LEU A 39 -4.86 19.83 -6.74
CA LEU A 39 -3.80 20.19 -7.68
C LEU A 39 -2.76 21.06 -6.97
N LEU A 40 -1.48 20.72 -7.17
CA LEU A 40 -0.34 21.55 -6.75
C LEU A 40 0.22 22.26 -7.98
N SER A 41 0.26 23.59 -7.96
CA SER A 41 0.86 24.38 -9.04
C SER A 41 2.38 24.47 -8.89
N GLU A 42 3.08 24.70 -10.00
CA GLU A 42 4.52 25.03 -9.99
C GLU A 42 4.82 26.29 -9.15
N ASN A 43 3.86 27.19 -8.98
CA ASN A 43 4.02 28.37 -8.12
C ASN A 43 3.98 28.02 -6.62
N ASP A 44 3.42 26.86 -6.25
CA ASP A 44 3.26 26.43 -4.85
C ASP A 44 4.43 25.56 -4.37
N ILE A 45 5.30 25.13 -5.29
CA ILE A 45 6.41 24.22 -5.03
C ILE A 45 7.73 24.78 -5.56
N ARG A 46 8.82 24.22 -5.06
CA ARG A 46 10.17 24.50 -5.58
C ARG A 46 10.97 23.21 -5.63
N PRO A 47 11.91 23.06 -6.58
CA PRO A 47 12.81 21.92 -6.60
C PRO A 47 13.57 21.80 -5.27
N VAL A 48 13.74 20.57 -4.78
CA VAL A 48 14.63 20.30 -3.66
C VAL A 48 16.06 20.36 -4.18
N SER A 49 16.91 21.13 -3.50
CA SER A 49 18.30 21.29 -3.92
C SER A 49 19.10 19.99 -3.74
N PRO A 50 19.98 19.60 -4.70
CA PRO A 50 20.74 18.35 -4.63
C PRO A 50 21.56 18.18 -3.34
N GLU A 51 22.10 19.27 -2.78
CA GLU A 51 22.84 19.23 -1.52
C GLU A 51 21.99 18.82 -0.30
N ASN A 52 20.66 18.91 -0.40
CA ASN A 52 19.74 18.46 0.64
C ASN A 52 19.33 16.99 0.47
N ILE A 53 19.80 16.31 -0.58
CA ILE A 53 19.50 14.92 -0.86
C ILE A 53 20.78 14.12 -0.61
N PRO A 54 20.94 13.49 0.56
CA PRO A 54 22.12 12.69 0.85
C PRO A 54 22.22 11.48 -0.08
N ASP A 55 23.43 11.18 -0.55
CA ASP A 55 23.69 10.01 -1.39
C ASP A 55 23.60 8.70 -0.59
N ALA A 56 22.98 7.69 -1.18
CA ALA A 56 22.82 6.37 -0.56
C ALA A 56 24.17 5.68 -0.26
N ALA A 57 25.23 5.95 -1.03
CA ALA A 57 26.57 5.44 -0.77
C ALA A 57 27.13 5.92 0.58
N GLY A 58 26.68 7.09 1.05
CA GLY A 58 27.01 7.61 2.39
C GLY A 58 26.39 6.78 3.53
N LEU A 59 25.42 5.92 3.24
CA LEU A 59 24.76 5.08 4.26
C LEU A 59 25.55 3.82 4.60
N GLN A 60 26.64 3.52 3.89
CA GLN A 60 27.45 2.30 4.11
C GLN A 60 27.94 2.17 5.55
N ALA A 61 28.26 3.30 6.20
CA ALA A 61 28.69 3.34 7.60
C ALA A 61 27.62 2.80 8.59
N TYR A 62 26.35 2.75 8.19
CA TYR A 62 25.24 2.26 9.00
C TYR A 62 24.85 0.82 8.69
N SER A 63 25.59 0.12 7.84
CA SER A 63 25.28 -1.26 7.43
C SER A 63 25.01 -2.17 8.62
N ASP A 64 25.91 -2.23 9.60
CA ASP A 64 25.77 -3.13 10.75
C ASP A 64 24.57 -2.78 11.63
N ALA A 65 24.32 -1.48 11.82
CA ALA A 65 23.15 -0.99 12.54
C ALA A 65 21.84 -1.37 11.81
N GLY A 66 21.83 -1.27 10.47
CA GLY A 66 20.72 -1.68 9.62
C GLY A 66 20.44 -3.18 9.75
N HIS A 67 21.47 -4.02 9.63
CA HIS A 67 21.33 -5.48 9.80
C HIS A 67 20.80 -5.86 11.19
N ALA A 68 21.30 -5.21 12.24
CA ALA A 68 20.80 -5.43 13.61
C ALA A 68 19.32 -5.01 13.77
N ALA A 69 18.89 -3.96 13.04
CA ALA A 69 17.52 -3.48 13.08
C ALA A 69 16.53 -4.34 12.28
N MET A 70 16.99 -5.11 11.27
CA MET A 70 16.09 -5.88 10.38
C MET A 70 15.10 -6.80 11.10
N LYS A 71 15.54 -7.44 12.19
CA LYS A 71 14.68 -8.33 13.01
C LYS A 71 13.54 -7.59 13.74
N LYS A 72 13.62 -6.26 13.82
CA LYS A 72 12.60 -5.37 14.40
C LYS A 72 11.82 -4.60 13.33
N THR A 73 12.08 -4.88 12.05
CA THR A 73 11.50 -4.16 10.93
C THR A 73 10.34 -4.94 10.32
N VAL A 74 9.26 -4.21 9.98
CA VAL A 74 8.18 -4.71 9.14
C VAL A 74 8.29 -4.09 7.75
N ALA A 75 8.44 -4.91 6.72
CA ALA A 75 8.36 -4.49 5.33
C ALA A 75 6.91 -4.56 4.84
N ILE A 76 6.32 -3.42 4.51
CA ILE A 76 4.94 -3.36 4.00
C ILE A 76 4.97 -3.33 2.47
N VAL A 77 4.29 -4.30 1.84
CA VAL A 77 4.10 -4.36 0.39
C VAL A 77 2.67 -3.93 0.05
N LEU A 78 2.55 -2.85 -0.72
CA LEU A 78 1.28 -2.38 -1.25
C LEU A 78 0.82 -3.31 -2.38
N ASN A 79 -0.27 -4.03 -2.15
CA ASN A 79 -0.75 -5.10 -3.03
C ASN A 79 -2.26 -4.99 -3.29
N GLY A 80 -2.82 -3.77 -3.16
CA GLY A 80 -4.26 -3.52 -3.36
C GLY A 80 -4.69 -3.34 -4.82
N GLY A 81 -3.76 -3.05 -5.72
CA GLY A 81 -4.03 -2.73 -7.12
C GLY A 81 -4.32 -3.96 -7.98
N LEU A 82 -5.41 -3.90 -8.74
CA LEU A 82 -5.63 -4.77 -9.89
C LEU A 82 -4.90 -4.18 -11.09
N GLY A 83 -4.12 -4.97 -11.81
CA GLY A 83 -3.41 -4.53 -13.02
C GLY A 83 -4.33 -4.36 -14.22
N THR A 84 -5.47 -3.69 -14.06
CA THR A 84 -6.54 -3.59 -15.07
C THR A 84 -6.09 -2.89 -16.35
N SER A 85 -5.20 -1.91 -16.26
CA SER A 85 -4.57 -1.29 -17.44
C SER A 85 -3.72 -2.26 -18.25
N MET A 86 -3.26 -3.34 -17.62
CA MET A 86 -2.52 -4.43 -18.25
C MET A 86 -3.43 -5.63 -18.60
N GLY A 87 -4.75 -5.48 -18.50
CA GLY A 87 -5.71 -6.56 -18.77
C GLY A 87 -5.76 -7.66 -17.69
N LEU A 88 -5.20 -7.40 -16.51
CA LEU A 88 -5.13 -8.40 -15.45
C LEU A 88 -6.39 -8.42 -14.59
N THR A 89 -6.85 -9.62 -14.26
CA THR A 89 -8.01 -9.88 -13.39
C THR A 89 -7.62 -10.20 -11.95
N ARG A 90 -6.33 -10.37 -11.67
CA ARG A 90 -5.77 -10.77 -10.37
C ARG A 90 -4.76 -9.76 -9.85
N ALA A 91 -4.31 -9.96 -8.61
CA ALA A 91 -3.25 -9.15 -8.00
C ALA A 91 -1.99 -9.07 -8.88
N LYS A 92 -1.47 -7.84 -9.10
CA LYS A 92 -0.30 -7.60 -9.95
C LYS A 92 0.96 -8.32 -9.45
N SER A 93 1.03 -8.59 -8.15
CA SER A 93 2.15 -9.30 -7.52
C SER A 93 2.30 -10.75 -7.99
N LEU A 94 1.27 -11.35 -8.60
CA LEU A 94 1.26 -12.73 -9.09
C LEU A 94 1.83 -12.89 -10.50
N ILE A 95 2.20 -11.80 -11.16
CA ILE A 95 2.80 -11.86 -12.50
C ILE A 95 4.19 -12.53 -12.39
N PRO A 96 4.51 -13.54 -13.21
CA PRO A 96 5.86 -14.10 -13.30
C PRO A 96 6.86 -13.05 -13.81
N VAL A 97 8.02 -12.95 -13.17
CA VAL A 97 9.01 -11.89 -13.44
C VAL A 97 10.34 -12.46 -13.89
N LYS A 98 10.92 -13.37 -13.10
CA LYS A 98 12.25 -13.91 -13.35
C LYS A 98 12.29 -15.36 -12.93
N GLU A 99 12.79 -16.23 -13.81
CA GLU A 99 12.93 -17.67 -13.55
C GLU A 99 11.61 -18.31 -13.10
N GLY A 100 10.47 -17.86 -13.65
CA GLY A 100 9.14 -18.34 -13.27
C GLY A 100 8.61 -17.83 -11.92
N LYS A 101 9.40 -17.08 -11.14
CA LYS A 101 8.99 -16.54 -9.84
C LYS A 101 8.16 -15.28 -10.02
N SER A 102 7.07 -15.17 -9.27
CA SER A 102 6.26 -13.96 -9.18
C SER A 102 6.92 -12.85 -8.35
N PHE A 103 6.43 -11.60 -8.44
CA PHE A 103 6.87 -10.53 -7.53
C PHE A 103 6.62 -10.90 -6.06
N LEU A 104 5.48 -11.55 -5.79
CA LEU A 104 5.11 -12.03 -4.47
C LEU A 104 6.16 -13.01 -3.92
N GLU A 105 6.55 -14.01 -4.70
CA GLU A 105 7.58 -14.99 -4.31
C GLU A 105 8.93 -14.34 -4.05
N ILE A 106 9.33 -13.39 -4.91
CA ILE A 106 10.59 -12.67 -4.73
C ILE A 106 10.58 -11.90 -3.41
N LYS A 107 9.45 -11.27 -3.06
CA LYS A 107 9.33 -10.52 -1.80
C LYS A 107 9.33 -11.41 -0.57
N LEU A 108 8.67 -12.56 -0.62
CA LEU A 108 8.74 -13.55 0.45
C LEU A 108 10.19 -14.00 0.70
N LYS A 109 10.91 -14.37 -0.36
CA LYS A 109 12.32 -14.81 -0.26
C LYS A 109 13.26 -13.71 0.24
N GLN A 110 13.02 -12.45 -0.17
CA GLN A 110 13.80 -11.30 0.33
C GLN A 110 13.57 -11.09 1.83
N ALA A 111 12.32 -11.15 2.28
CA ALA A 111 11.98 -10.98 3.70
C ALA A 111 12.59 -12.10 4.56
N GLU A 112 12.50 -13.35 4.10
CA GLU A 112 13.12 -14.51 4.73
C GLU A 112 14.64 -14.35 4.84
N HIS A 113 15.31 -13.99 3.73
CA HIS A 113 16.76 -13.80 3.71
C HIS A 113 17.24 -12.72 4.68
N CYS A 114 16.52 -11.60 4.76
CA CYS A 114 16.90 -10.48 5.61
C CYS A 114 16.36 -10.59 7.06
N GLY A 115 15.51 -11.58 7.35
CA GLY A 115 14.88 -11.76 8.66
C GLY A 115 13.90 -10.65 9.06
N ALA A 116 13.30 -9.95 8.10
CA ALA A 116 12.28 -8.93 8.35
C ALA A 116 10.87 -9.54 8.29
N GLN A 117 9.96 -9.03 9.12
CA GLN A 117 8.55 -9.40 9.01
C GLN A 117 7.97 -8.77 7.74
N LEU A 118 7.28 -9.56 6.91
CA LEU A 118 6.57 -9.04 5.75
C LEU A 118 5.11 -8.79 6.10
N ALA A 119 4.53 -7.71 5.57
CA ALA A 119 3.10 -7.44 5.64
C ALA A 119 2.56 -7.03 4.26
N PHE A 120 1.45 -7.62 3.84
CA PHE A 120 0.75 -7.25 2.62
C PHE A 120 -0.45 -6.36 2.91
N MET A 121 -0.46 -5.15 2.34
CA MET A 121 -1.66 -4.32 2.26
C MET A 121 -2.46 -4.71 1.03
N ASN A 122 -3.46 -5.56 1.21
CA ASN A 122 -4.32 -6.05 0.14
C ASN A 122 -5.56 -5.15 -0.02
N SER A 123 -6.25 -5.29 -1.14
CA SER A 123 -7.64 -4.82 -1.28
C SER A 123 -8.59 -6.00 -1.17
N TYR A 124 -9.89 -5.72 -1.07
CA TYR A 124 -10.91 -6.75 -1.12
C TYR A 124 -10.88 -7.57 -2.43
N ASN A 125 -10.29 -7.04 -3.50
CA ASN A 125 -10.15 -7.75 -4.78
C ASN A 125 -8.87 -8.59 -4.87
N THR A 126 -7.84 -8.31 -4.05
CA THR A 126 -6.54 -8.99 -4.15
C THR A 126 -6.24 -9.90 -2.97
N HIS A 127 -7.01 -9.79 -1.88
CA HIS A 127 -6.73 -10.51 -0.64
C HIS A 127 -6.74 -12.02 -0.82
N GLN A 128 -7.82 -12.59 -1.38
CA GLN A 128 -7.95 -14.03 -1.53
C GLN A 128 -6.87 -14.61 -2.45
N ASP A 129 -6.63 -13.96 -3.59
CA ASP A 129 -5.58 -14.35 -4.54
C ASP A 129 -4.20 -14.40 -3.86
N THR A 130 -3.91 -13.41 -3.01
CA THR A 130 -2.65 -13.29 -2.28
C THR A 130 -2.51 -14.40 -1.24
N VAL A 131 -3.54 -14.61 -0.41
CA VAL A 131 -3.53 -15.65 0.63
C VAL A 131 -3.40 -17.04 0.00
N SER A 132 -4.15 -17.32 -1.08
CA SER A 132 -4.06 -18.58 -1.81
C SER A 132 -2.65 -18.80 -2.39
N ALA A 133 -2.03 -17.76 -2.96
CA ALA A 133 -0.68 -17.85 -3.50
C ALA A 133 0.37 -18.07 -2.41
N VAL A 134 0.30 -17.35 -1.29
CA VAL A 134 1.22 -17.54 -0.16
C VAL A 134 1.08 -18.95 0.42
N SER A 135 -0.15 -19.42 0.63
CA SER A 135 -0.41 -20.78 1.12
C SER A 135 0.20 -21.84 0.22
N ALA A 136 0.07 -21.70 -1.10
CA ALA A 136 0.66 -22.63 -2.07
C ALA A 136 2.19 -22.65 -2.02
N LEU A 137 2.83 -21.54 -1.63
CA LEU A 137 4.28 -21.42 -1.51
C LEU A 137 4.82 -21.90 -0.15
N SER A 138 3.98 -21.88 0.89
CA SER A 138 4.31 -22.35 2.24
C SER A 138 5.66 -21.79 2.75
N PRO A 139 5.79 -20.45 2.86
CA PRO A 139 7.04 -19.82 3.30
C PRO A 139 7.37 -20.19 4.75
N ALA A 140 8.66 -20.19 5.12
CA ALA A 140 9.08 -20.48 6.49
C ALA A 140 8.58 -19.43 7.50
N LEU A 141 8.44 -18.17 7.05
CA LEU A 141 7.87 -17.07 7.83
C LEU A 141 6.58 -16.59 7.17
N GLU A 142 5.46 -16.75 7.88
CA GLU A 142 4.16 -16.28 7.41
C GLU A 142 4.10 -14.73 7.42
N PRO A 143 3.69 -14.11 6.30
CA PRO A 143 3.50 -12.67 6.25
C PRO A 143 2.21 -12.27 6.98
N LEU A 144 2.16 -11.03 7.44
CA LEU A 144 0.95 -10.41 7.95
C LEU A 144 0.08 -9.92 6.79
N TYR A 145 -1.21 -9.80 7.02
CA TYR A 145 -2.15 -9.25 6.05
C TYR A 145 -3.02 -8.20 6.70
N PHE A 146 -3.26 -7.11 5.96
CA PHE A 146 -4.33 -6.19 6.29
C PHE A 146 -4.99 -5.68 5.02
N ILE A 147 -6.27 -5.34 5.13
CA ILE A 147 -7.09 -4.91 4.01
C ILE A 147 -7.21 -3.39 4.07
N GLN A 148 -6.87 -2.71 2.98
CA GLN A 148 -7.05 -1.26 2.85
C GLN A 148 -8.54 -0.89 2.91
N ASN A 149 -8.83 0.33 3.34
CA ASN A 149 -10.20 0.86 3.36
C ASN A 149 -10.81 0.99 1.95
N LYS A 150 -12.14 1.13 1.89
CA LYS A 150 -12.91 1.40 0.68
C LYS A 150 -13.84 2.59 0.91
N PHE A 151 -13.98 3.44 -0.09
CA PHE A 151 -14.82 4.65 -0.01
C PHE A 151 -15.87 4.64 -1.11
N PRO A 152 -17.07 5.23 -0.87
CA PRO A 152 -18.03 5.43 -1.93
C PRO A 152 -17.49 6.44 -2.94
N LYS A 153 -17.74 6.21 -4.23
CA LYS A 153 -17.54 7.25 -5.26
C LYS A 153 -18.59 8.35 -5.07
N VAL A 154 -18.15 9.60 -5.18
CA VAL A 154 -18.95 10.82 -4.96
C VAL A 154 -19.48 11.41 -6.26
#